data_AF-A0AAV6DKK6-F1
#
_entry.id   AF-A0AAV6DKK6-F1
#
_cell.length_a   1.000
_cell.length_b   1.000
_cell.length_c   1.000
_cell.angle_alpha   90.00
_cell.angle_beta   90.00
_cell.angle_gamma   90.00
#
_symmetry.space_group_name_H-M   'P 1'
#
loop_
_entity.id
_entity.type
_entity.pdbx_description
1 polymer ?
#
loop_
_entity_poly.entity_id
_entity_poly.type
_entity_poly.pdbx_seq_one_letter_code
_entity_poly.pdbx_strand_id
1 'polypeptide(L)' 'MKAVELVLACFVLFAACLVWPLLAIANRPVLVLGVPAMVLHLFGIWTAMVVVLSALARRLRSPEEEP' A
#
# COMPACT_ATOMS: atom_id res chain seq x y z
N MET A 1 -16.14 -1.15 -12.57
CA MET A 1 -15.90 -1.46 -11.15
C MET A 1 -16.22 -0.21 -10.37
N LYS A 2 -17.09 -0.29 -9.36
CA LYS A 2 -17.41 0.87 -8.50
C LYS A 2 -16.15 1.31 -7.76
N ALA A 3 -15.96 2.60 -7.51
CA ALA A 3 -14.76 3.11 -6.81
C ALA A 3 -14.52 2.40 -5.46
N VAL A 4 -15.60 2.03 -4.77
CA VAL A 4 -15.60 1.24 -3.53
C VAL A 4 -14.98 -0.15 -3.73
N GLU A 5 -15.28 -0.84 -4.83
CA GLU A 5 -14.70 -2.17 -5.13
C GLU A 5 -13.19 -2.07 -5.37
N LEU A 6 -12.72 -0.99 -6.00
CA LEU A 6 -11.29 -0.78 -6.25
C LEU A 6 -10.53 -0.49 -4.94
N VAL A 7 -11.14 0.29 -4.04
CA VAL A 7 -10.57 0.58 -2.72
C VAL A 7 -10.53 -0.69 -1.87
N LEU A 8 -11.61 -1.49 -1.86
CA LEU A 8 -11.65 -2.78 -1.17
C LEU A 8 -10.61 -3.76 -1.73
N ALA A 9 -10.50 -3.86 -3.06
CA ALA A 9 -9.50 -4.71 -3.70
C ALA A 9 -8.06 -4.28 -3.35
N CYS A 10 -7.78 -2.97 -3.37
CA CYS A 10 -6.50 -2.44 -2.89
C CYS A 10 -6.26 -2.81 -1.43
N PHE A 11 -7.23 -2.57 -0.56
CA PHE A 11 -7.09 -2.82 0.87
C PHE A 11 -6.83 -4.30 1.17
N VAL A 12 -7.57 -5.21 0.52
CA VAL A 12 -7.39 -6.66 0.67
C VAL A 12 -6.04 -7.12 0.12
N LEU A 13 -5.62 -6.62 -1.05
CA LEU A 13 -4.30 -6.92 -1.61
C LEU A 13 -3.18 -6.46 -0.69
N PHE A 14 -3.30 -5.24 -0.13
CA PHE A 14 -2.35 -4.69 0.81
C PHE A 14 -2.34 -5.46 2.14
N ALA A 15 -3.49 -5.86 2.66
CA ALA A 15 -3.59 -6.70 3.84
C ALA A 15 -2.92 -8.07 3.60
N ALA A 16 -3.15 -8.70 2.46
CA ALA A 16 -2.50 -9.96 2.10
C ALA A 16 -0.97 -9.80 1.99
N CYS A 17 -0.51 -8.71 1.36
CA CYS A 17 0.90 -8.35 1.27
C CYS A 17 1.52 -7.93 2.61
N LEU A 18 0.75 -7.60 3.64
CA LEU A 18 1.28 -7.33 4.98
C LEU A 18 1.26 -8.58 5.85
N VAL A 19 0.17 -9.35 5.85
CA VAL A 19 0.00 -10.50 6.75
C VAL A 19 1.04 -11.59 6.48
N TRP A 20 1.25 -11.98 5.22
CA TRP A 20 2.16 -13.08 4.90
C TRP A 20 3.65 -12.76 5.16
N PRO A 21 4.22 -11.64 4.70
CA PRO A 21 5.61 -11.31 5.01
C PRO A 21 5.82 -10.84 6.44
N LEU A 22 4.83 -10.24 7.13
CA LEU A 22 4.98 -9.92 8.55
C LEU A 22 5.10 -11.20 9.39
N LEU A 23 4.40 -12.27 9.01
CA LEU A 23 4.54 -13.61 9.61
C LEU A 23 5.86 -14.30 9.19
N ALA A 24 6.30 -14.14 7.94
CA ALA A 24 7.50 -14.81 7.42
C ALA A 24 8.85 -14.11 7.74
N ILE A 25 8.87 -12.78 7.85
CA ILE A 25 10.08 -11.97 8.10
C ILE A 25 10.36 -11.78 9.59
N ALA A 26 9.35 -11.92 10.48
CA ALA A 26 9.54 -11.75 11.93
C ALA A 26 10.67 -12.64 12.52
N ASN A 27 11.07 -13.71 11.83
CA ASN A 27 12.13 -14.63 12.26
C ASN A 27 13.50 -14.41 11.58
N ARG A 28 13.69 -13.35 10.79
CA ARG A 28 14.95 -13.10 10.05
C ARG A 28 15.53 -11.73 10.45
N PRO A 29 16.65 -11.66 11.20
CA PRO A 29 17.28 -10.40 11.59
C PRO A 29 18.10 -9.81 10.43
N VAL A 30 17.43 -9.49 9.32
CA VAL A 30 18.06 -8.83 8.16
C VAL A 30 17.99 -7.33 8.35
N LEU A 31 19.16 -6.69 8.32
CA LEU A 31 19.29 -5.23 8.34
C LEU A 31 19.67 -4.74 6.93
N VAL A 32 19.07 -3.63 6.51
CA VAL A 32 19.42 -2.88 5.30
C VAL A 32 19.80 -1.48 5.75
N LEU A 33 21.06 -1.08 5.53
CA LEU A 33 21.61 0.21 6.00
C LEU A 33 21.38 0.45 7.51
N GLY A 34 21.40 -0.60 8.32
CA GLY A 34 21.15 -0.53 9.77
C GLY A 34 19.67 -0.51 10.17
N VAL A 35 18.74 -0.49 9.22
CA VAL A 35 17.29 -0.54 9.47
C VAL A 35 16.79 -1.98 9.28
N PRO A 36 15.95 -2.52 10.19
CA PRO A 36 15.34 -3.82 9.99
C PRO A 36 14.54 -3.88 8.68
N ALA A 37 14.80 -4.91 7.87
CA ALA A 37 14.11 -5.12 6.60
C ALA A 37 12.59 -5.19 6.78
N MET A 38 12.11 -5.68 7.94
CA MET A 38 10.69 -5.68 8.32
C MET A 38 10.09 -4.27 8.34
N VAL A 39 10.82 -3.29 8.89
CA VAL A 39 10.37 -1.90 8.98
C VAL A 39 10.27 -1.31 7.57
N LEU A 40 11.31 -1.49 6.75
CA LEU A 40 11.31 -1.00 5.37
C LEU A 40 10.18 -1.63 4.55
N HIS A 41 9.91 -2.91 4.75
CA HIS A 41 8.85 -3.62 4.05
C HIS A 41 7.46 -3.10 4.45
N LEU A 42 7.20 -3.00 5.75
CA LEU A 42 5.92 -2.50 6.29
C LEU A 42 5.63 -1.08 5.80
N PHE A 43 6.57 -0.16 5.99
CA PHE A 43 6.38 1.25 5.61
C PHE A 43 6.45 1.47 4.10
N GLY A 44 7.23 0.67 3.37
CA GLY A 44 7.27 0.71 1.90
C GLY A 44 5.93 0.32 1.28
N ILE A 45 5.35 -0.79 1.75
CA ILE A 45 4.03 -1.25 1.34
C ILE A 45 2.97 -0.20 1.71
N TRP A 46 2.96 0.29 2.95
CA TRP A 46 2.02 1.33 3.37
C TRP A 46 2.11 2.60 2.52
N THR A 47 3.33 3.07 2.23
CA THR A 47 3.55 4.26 1.40
C THR A 47 3.02 4.05 -0.02
N ALA A 48 3.28 2.87 -0.62
CA ALA A 48 2.74 2.52 -1.93
C ALA A 48 1.21 2.57 -1.94
N MET A 49 0.55 2.08 -0.88
CA MET A 49 -0.91 2.14 -0.74
C MET A 49 -1.42 3.58 -0.75
N VAL A 50 -0.83 4.46 0.06
CA VAL A 50 -1.21 5.87 0.15
C VAL A 50 -1.02 6.57 -1.19
N VAL A 51 0.08 6.31 -1.89
CA VAL A 51 0.36 6.89 -3.22
C VAL A 51 -0.67 6.45 -4.26
N VAL A 52 -0.98 5.16 -4.33
CA VAL A 52 -1.96 4.62 -5.28
C VAL A 52 -3.34 5.18 -5.02
N LEU A 53 -3.81 5.18 -3.77
CA LEU A 53 -5.11 5.72 -3.40
C LEU A 53 -5.18 7.23 -3.67
N SER A 54 -4.12 7.97 -3.36
CA SER A 54 -4.05 9.41 -3.64
C SER A 54 -4.08 9.71 -5.15
N ALA A 55 -3.37 8.91 -5.95
CA ALA A 55 -3.39 9.05 -7.41
C ALA A 55 -4.77 8.74 -7.99
N LEU A 56 -5.44 7.71 -7.49
CA LEU A 56 -6.80 7.36 -7.90
C LEU A 56 -7.81 8.44 -7.51
N ALA A 57 -7.73 8.95 -6.28
CA ALA A 57 -8.61 10.01 -5.79
C ALA A 57 -8.49 11.28 -6.65
N ARG A 58 -7.27 11.66 -7.04
CA ARG A 58 -7.04 12.79 -7.95
C ARG A 58 -7.67 12.56 -9.33
N ARG A 59 -7.55 11.35 -9.89
CA ARG A 59 -8.15 11.01 -11.18
C ARG A 59 -9.68 11.07 -11.15
N LEU A 60 -10.29 10.63 -10.05
CA LEU A 60 -11.75 10.67 -9.88
C LEU A 60 -12.29 12.09 -9.68
N ARG A 61 -11.47 13.05 -9.22
CA ARG A 61 -11.88 14.45 -9.01
C ARG A 61 -11.76 15.33 -10.25
N SER A 62 -11.00 14.89 -11.26
CA SER A 62 -10.76 15.64 -12.50
C SER A 62 -11.87 15.66 -13.60
N PRO A 63 -13.13 15.19 -13.43
CA PRO A 63 -14.14 15.30 -14.48
C PRO A 63 -15.04 16.57 -14.45
N GLU A 64 -14.85 17.53 -13.54
CA GLU A 64 -15.80 18.65 -13.33
C GLU A 64 -15.21 20.07 -13.52
N GLU A 65 -13.98 20.21 -14.02
CA GLU A 65 -13.41 21.51 -14.38
C GLU A 65 -13.41 21.69 -15.90
N GLU A 66 -14.58 21.88 -16.49
CA GLU A 66 -14.73 22.42 -17.85
C GLU A 66 -15.68 23.64 -17.76
N PRO A 67 -15.15 24.89 -17.87
CA PRO A 67 -15.92 26.13 -17.77
C PRO A 67 -16.75 26.45 -19.02
#